data_AF-A0A2Y9KCZ0-F1
#
_entry.id   AF-A0A2Y9KCZ0-F1
#
_cell.length_a   1.000
_cell.length_b   1.000
_cell.length_c   1.000
_cell.angle_alpha   90.00
_cell.angle_beta   90.00
_cell.angle_gamma   90.00
#
_symmetry.space_group_name_H-M   'P 1'
#
loop_
_entity.id
_entity.type
_entity.pdbx_description
1 polymer ?
#
loop_
_entity_poly.entity_id
_entity_poly.type
_entity_poly.pdbx_seq_one_letter_code
_entity_poly.pdbx_strand_id
1 'polypeptide(L)'
;MHRLRYDWRTLRNEGWLYGVNKAPWKYWLDTLLIEFPEPYQVTGQERDVDMLKELQLFLLGILLLVCVFFYQLDVKSSCLFSCLPPQKSQQDLGALLGHGRGIVFIETSERMEPTPLVSCAVESAAKIYPGHPVVFFMKGLYDTTWLPSNSTYPGFSLLSAIDNVFFFPLDMKRLFEDTPLLSWYIRINASVESNWLHVSSDASRLAIIWKYGGIYMDTDVISIRPIPEENFLAAQSSRYSSNGVFGFLPHHPFLWECMENFVEHYNSEIWGNQGPSLMTRMLRLWCRLGDFQEVSDLRCLNLSFLHPQRFYPISYPEWRRYYEVWDKDLSFNDSYALHLWNYMNKEGRTVVRGSNTLVENLCRKHCPRTYRDLIQGPEGSGTGTLSAGNK
;
A
#
# COMPACT_ATOMS: atom_id res chain seq x y z
N MET A 1 -26.93 -18.03 48.36
CA MET A 1 -26.76 -18.29 46.90
C MET A 1 -25.32 -18.00 46.53
N HIS A 2 -24.57 -19.06 46.20
CA HIS A 2 -23.13 -19.02 45.95
C HIS A 2 -22.79 -18.62 44.51
N ARG A 3 -21.63 -17.95 44.37
CA ARG A 3 -20.87 -17.62 43.15
C ARG A 3 -20.82 -18.74 42.11
N LEU A 4 -20.60 -18.37 40.84
CA LEU A 4 -19.62 -19.05 39.98
C LEU A 4 -19.01 -18.09 38.94
N ARG A 5 -17.67 -18.06 38.90
CA ARG A 5 -16.81 -17.58 37.82
C ARG A 5 -16.78 -18.65 36.73
N TYR A 6 -16.58 -18.27 35.47
CA TYR A 6 -16.10 -19.21 34.45
C TYR A 6 -14.75 -18.75 33.89
N ASP A 7 -13.79 -19.67 34.05
CA ASP A 7 -12.43 -19.71 33.54
C ASP A 7 -12.44 -20.44 32.19
N TRP A 8 -11.73 -19.91 31.18
CA TRP A 8 -11.71 -20.45 29.81
C TRP A 8 -10.36 -21.07 29.41
N ARG A 9 -9.64 -21.68 30.36
CA ARG A 9 -8.55 -22.60 30.00
C ARG A 9 -9.04 -24.06 30.06
N THR A 10 -8.75 -24.77 28.98
CA THR A 10 -8.94 -26.21 28.71
C THR A 10 -10.31 -26.64 28.18
N LEU A 11 -10.38 -26.90 26.87
CA LEU A 11 -10.88 -28.15 26.30
C LEU A 11 -10.34 -28.29 24.87
N ARG A 12 -9.38 -29.19 24.72
CA ARG A 12 -8.88 -29.75 23.47
C ARG A 12 -9.38 -31.20 23.43
N ASN A 13 -9.85 -31.61 22.26
CA ASN A 13 -10.23 -32.96 21.81
C ASN A 13 -11.71 -33.34 21.81
N GLU A 14 -12.04 -34.03 20.70
CA GLU A 14 -13.34 -34.55 20.24
C GLU A 14 -14.26 -33.43 19.70
N GLY A 15 -14.65 -33.38 18.43
CA GLY A 15 -14.89 -34.46 17.48
C GLY A 15 -16.34 -34.33 17.02
N TRP A 16 -16.54 -33.77 15.82
CA TRP A 16 -17.79 -33.72 15.02
C TRP A 16 -18.89 -32.72 15.44
N LEU A 17 -19.13 -31.71 14.60
CA LEU A 17 -20.31 -31.62 13.71
C LEU A 17 -20.26 -30.35 12.83
N TYR A 18 -20.11 -30.55 11.51
CA TYR A 18 -20.63 -29.79 10.34
C TYR A 18 -20.35 -28.27 10.21
N GLY A 19 -19.94 -27.70 9.08
CA GLY A 19 -19.90 -28.21 7.70
C GLY A 19 -18.90 -27.45 6.82
N VAL A 20 -18.30 -28.21 5.91
CA VAL A 20 -17.39 -27.78 4.85
C VAL A 20 -18.21 -27.64 3.57
N ASN A 21 -18.03 -26.54 2.82
CA ASN A 21 -18.30 -26.53 1.39
C ASN A 21 -17.12 -25.84 0.66
N LYS A 22 -16.17 -26.67 0.24
CA LYS A 22 -15.28 -26.40 -0.91
C LYS A 22 -15.53 -27.51 -1.92
N ALA A 23 -16.09 -27.12 -3.08
CA ALA A 23 -15.99 -27.63 -4.47
C ALA A 23 -15.69 -29.13 -4.71
N PRO A 24 -16.29 -29.81 -5.73
CA PRO A 24 -16.07 -29.41 -7.12
C PRO A 24 -17.17 -29.74 -8.17
N TRP A 25 -16.99 -29.12 -9.33
CA TRP A 25 -17.62 -29.38 -10.61
C TRP A 25 -17.42 -30.84 -11.05
N LYS A 26 -18.46 -31.67 -10.92
CA LYS A 26 -18.71 -32.93 -11.64
C LYS A 26 -20.11 -33.37 -11.22
N TYR A 27 -20.86 -34.01 -12.12
CA TYR A 27 -22.29 -34.38 -12.00
C TYR A 27 -23.30 -33.32 -12.46
N TRP A 28 -23.36 -33.09 -13.77
CA TRP A 28 -24.58 -32.71 -14.49
C TRP A 28 -24.51 -33.23 -15.93
N LEU A 29 -24.38 -34.55 -16.10
CA LEU A 29 -24.40 -35.16 -17.45
C LEU A 29 -25.16 -36.50 -17.52
N ASP A 30 -25.93 -36.89 -16.50
CA ASP A 30 -26.65 -38.16 -16.49
C ASP A 30 -28.14 -38.01 -16.14
N THR A 31 -28.85 -37.10 -16.82
CA THR A 31 -30.34 -37.06 -16.71
C THR A 31 -31.03 -36.58 -17.98
N LEU A 32 -30.60 -37.09 -19.13
CA LEU A 32 -31.32 -36.99 -20.40
C LEU A 32 -31.13 -38.28 -21.21
N LEU A 33 -31.56 -39.40 -20.63
CA LEU A 33 -31.87 -40.61 -21.38
C LEU A 33 -33.40 -40.66 -21.52
N ILE A 34 -33.90 -40.20 -22.66
CA ILE A 34 -35.26 -40.45 -23.11
C ILE A 34 -35.27 -41.87 -23.67
N GLU A 35 -35.88 -42.81 -22.93
CA GLU A 35 -36.20 -44.14 -23.45
C GLU A 35 -37.33 -44.02 -24.50
N PHE A 36 -37.09 -44.52 -25.71
CA PHE A 36 -38.10 -44.63 -26.76
C PHE A 36 -38.71 -46.04 -26.75
N PRO A 37 -40.05 -46.20 -26.77
CA PRO A 37 -40.67 -47.49 -27.06
C PRO A 37 -40.62 -47.77 -28.57
N GLU A 38 -40.44 -49.05 -28.93
CA GLU A 38 -40.45 -49.57 -30.31
C GLU A 38 -41.73 -49.23 -31.10
N PRO A 39 -41.66 -49.13 -32.45
CA PRO A 39 -42.77 -48.65 -33.26
C PRO A 39 -43.82 -49.73 -33.50
N TYR A 40 -45.06 -49.46 -33.08
CA TYR A 40 -46.25 -50.16 -33.54
C TYR A 40 -46.67 -49.57 -34.90
N GLN A 41 -46.64 -50.39 -35.96
CA GLN A 41 -47.09 -49.96 -37.29
C GLN A 41 -48.61 -49.82 -37.33
N VAL A 42 -49.09 -48.59 -37.54
CA VAL A 42 -50.42 -48.32 -38.10
C VAL A 42 -50.24 -47.30 -39.22
N THR A 43 -50.61 -47.72 -40.43
CA THR A 43 -50.54 -46.94 -41.66
C THR A 43 -51.49 -45.74 -41.58
N GLY A 44 -50.94 -44.52 -41.55
CA GLY A 44 -51.72 -43.27 -41.61
C GLY A 44 -51.16 -42.05 -40.89
N GLN A 45 -49.89 -42.02 -40.47
CA GLN A 45 -49.38 -40.99 -39.55
C GLN A 45 -48.00 -40.43 -39.92
N GLU A 46 -47.74 -40.24 -41.21
CA GLU A 46 -46.46 -39.69 -41.68
C GLU A 46 -46.39 -38.15 -41.55
N ARG A 47 -47.55 -37.46 -41.57
CA ARG A 47 -47.63 -35.99 -41.43
C ARG A 47 -47.52 -35.47 -39.99
N ASP A 48 -47.98 -36.24 -38.99
CA ASP A 48 -47.97 -35.80 -37.58
C ASP A 48 -46.59 -35.88 -36.93
N VAL A 49 -45.77 -36.86 -37.33
CA VAL A 49 -44.42 -37.05 -36.80
C VAL A 49 -43.47 -35.93 -37.28
N ASP A 50 -43.64 -35.48 -38.53
CA ASP A 50 -42.89 -34.33 -39.07
C ASP A 50 -43.32 -33.01 -38.41
N MET A 51 -44.62 -32.79 -38.19
CA MET A 51 -45.08 -31.60 -37.45
C MET A 51 -44.57 -31.57 -35.99
N LEU A 52 -44.46 -32.73 -35.34
CA LEU A 52 -43.93 -32.80 -33.98
C LEU A 52 -42.43 -32.48 -33.92
N LYS A 53 -41.66 -32.92 -34.92
CA LYS A 53 -40.23 -32.58 -35.05
C LYS A 53 -40.00 -31.11 -35.37
N GLU A 54 -40.78 -30.55 -36.29
CA GLU A 54 -40.77 -29.11 -36.61
C GLU A 54 -41.08 -28.27 -35.36
N LEU A 55 -42.09 -28.67 -34.57
CA LEU A 55 -42.44 -28.00 -33.32
C LEU A 55 -41.33 -28.12 -32.26
N GLN A 56 -40.68 -29.28 -32.15
CA GLN A 56 -39.54 -29.48 -31.26
C GLN A 56 -38.33 -28.63 -31.65
N LEU A 57 -38.02 -28.52 -32.94
CA LEU A 57 -36.95 -27.66 -33.45
C LEU A 57 -37.25 -26.18 -33.19
N PHE A 58 -38.52 -25.78 -33.36
CA PHE A 58 -38.96 -24.42 -33.08
C PHE A 58 -38.85 -24.08 -31.58
N LEU A 59 -39.28 -24.98 -30.69
CA LEU A 59 -39.17 -24.82 -29.24
C LEU A 59 -37.70 -24.78 -28.79
N LEU A 60 -36.82 -25.59 -29.39
CA LEU A 60 -35.38 -25.56 -29.13
C LEU A 60 -34.75 -24.22 -29.56
N GLY A 61 -35.18 -23.68 -30.71
CA GLY A 61 -34.77 -22.36 -31.18
C GLY A 61 -35.18 -21.23 -30.25
N ILE A 62 -36.41 -21.27 -29.71
CA ILE A 62 -36.88 -20.31 -28.71
C ILE A 62 -36.06 -20.43 -27.42
N LEU A 63 -35.81 -21.65 -26.94
CA LEU A 63 -35.02 -21.88 -25.73
C LEU A 63 -33.59 -21.31 -25.88
N LEU A 64 -32.94 -21.52 -27.03
CA LEU A 64 -31.63 -20.95 -27.33
C LEU A 64 -31.65 -19.43 -27.34
N LEU A 65 -32.67 -18.81 -27.96
CA LEU A 65 -32.84 -17.35 -27.96
C LEU A 65 -33.02 -16.79 -26.55
N VAL A 66 -33.81 -17.48 -25.71
CA VAL A 66 -34.03 -17.10 -24.31
C VAL A 66 -32.75 -17.26 -23.50
N CYS A 67 -31.99 -18.34 -23.67
CA CYS A 67 -30.68 -18.54 -23.03
C CYS A 67 -29.67 -17.47 -23.46
N VAL A 68 -29.61 -17.12 -24.75
CA VAL A 68 -28.73 -16.05 -25.26
C VAL A 68 -29.15 -14.70 -24.70
N PHE A 69 -30.46 -14.42 -24.61
CA PHE A 69 -30.97 -13.19 -24.02
C PHE A 69 -30.63 -13.08 -22.53
N PHE A 70 -30.83 -14.15 -21.76
CA PHE A 70 -30.43 -14.18 -20.35
C PHE A 70 -28.92 -14.14 -20.15
N TYR A 71 -28.13 -14.78 -21.01
CA TYR A 71 -26.66 -14.65 -20.99
C TYR A 71 -26.20 -13.22 -21.30
N GLN A 72 -26.80 -12.56 -22.30
CA GLN A 72 -26.51 -11.17 -22.63
C GLN A 72 -26.96 -10.20 -21.53
N LEU A 73 -28.09 -10.50 -20.88
CA LEU A 73 -28.52 -9.77 -19.68
C LEU A 73 -27.52 -9.97 -18.55
N ASP A 74 -27.11 -11.21 -18.24
CA ASP A 74 -26.19 -11.54 -17.15
C ASP A 74 -24.79 -10.93 -17.36
N VAL A 75 -24.31 -10.91 -18.61
CA VAL A 75 -23.07 -10.21 -19.01
C VAL A 75 -23.21 -8.69 -18.90
N LYS A 76 -24.37 -8.12 -19.28
CA LYS A 76 -24.65 -6.67 -19.10
C LYS A 76 -24.83 -6.28 -17.64
N SER A 77 -25.49 -7.10 -16.82
CA SER A 77 -25.66 -6.85 -15.39
C SER A 77 -24.36 -7.06 -14.62
N SER A 78 -23.52 -8.01 -15.04
CA SER A 78 -22.16 -8.16 -14.53
C SER A 78 -21.33 -6.91 -14.82
N CYS A 79 -21.50 -6.23 -15.96
CA CYS A 79 -20.82 -4.95 -16.17
C CYS A 79 -21.50 -3.74 -15.49
N LEU A 80 -22.82 -3.75 -15.30
CA LEU A 80 -23.52 -2.68 -14.56
C LEU A 80 -23.16 -2.66 -13.07
N PHE A 81 -22.84 -3.82 -12.47
CA PHE A 81 -22.43 -3.90 -11.05
C PHE A 81 -20.92 -4.13 -10.82
N SER A 82 -20.15 -4.58 -11.81
CA SER A 82 -18.70 -4.83 -11.67
C SER A 82 -17.80 -3.91 -12.50
N CYS A 83 -18.33 -3.05 -13.37
CA CYS A 83 -17.54 -2.05 -14.10
C CYS A 83 -17.53 -0.66 -13.43
N LEU A 84 -18.23 -0.49 -12.31
CA LEU A 84 -17.94 0.60 -11.40
C LEU A 84 -16.71 0.19 -10.58
N PRO A 85 -15.61 0.97 -10.56
CA PRO A 85 -14.56 0.72 -9.58
C PRO A 85 -15.23 0.68 -8.21
N PRO A 86 -14.88 -0.28 -7.31
CA PRO A 86 -15.45 -0.29 -5.98
C PRO A 86 -15.25 1.10 -5.41
N GLN A 87 -16.35 1.80 -5.20
CA GLN A 87 -16.32 3.13 -4.63
C GLN A 87 -15.64 2.95 -3.28
N LYS A 88 -14.43 3.52 -3.08
CA LYS A 88 -13.70 3.46 -1.79
C LYS A 88 -14.43 4.33 -0.76
N SER A 89 -15.73 4.15 -0.61
CA SER A 89 -16.60 4.94 0.23
C SER A 89 -16.16 4.75 1.68
N GLN A 90 -15.65 5.83 2.27
CA GLN A 90 -15.63 6.09 3.70
C GLN A 90 -15.19 4.88 4.54
N GLN A 91 -14.09 4.25 4.15
CA GLN A 91 -13.47 3.23 4.99
C GLN A 91 -12.98 3.89 6.28
N ASP A 92 -13.53 3.44 7.40
CA ASP A 92 -13.07 3.85 8.71
C ASP A 92 -11.57 3.55 8.85
N LEU A 93 -10.79 4.55 9.26
CA LEU A 93 -9.35 4.43 9.42
C LEU A 93 -8.99 3.32 10.42
N GLY A 94 -9.80 3.20 11.48
CA GLY A 94 -9.67 2.14 12.48
C GLY A 94 -9.88 0.75 11.88
N ALA A 95 -10.92 0.57 11.06
CA ALA A 95 -11.15 -0.69 10.34
C ALA A 95 -10.04 -1.00 9.31
N LEU A 96 -9.53 0.02 8.62
CA LEU A 96 -8.52 -0.16 7.57
C LEU A 96 -7.15 -0.53 8.15
N LEU A 97 -6.68 0.21 9.17
CA LEU A 97 -5.36 0.01 9.75
C LEU A 97 -5.35 -0.90 10.99
N GLY A 98 -6.50 -1.17 11.61
CA GLY A 98 -6.63 -1.90 12.88
C GLY A 98 -6.12 -3.35 12.85
N HIS A 99 -5.81 -3.89 11.68
CA HIS A 99 -5.14 -5.18 11.53
C HIS A 99 -3.62 -5.12 11.70
N GLY A 100 -3.00 -3.95 11.90
CA GLY A 100 -1.56 -3.83 12.12
C GLY A 100 -0.70 -4.07 10.88
N ARG A 101 -1.30 -3.98 9.70
CA ARG A 101 -0.70 -4.41 8.42
C ARG A 101 -0.62 -3.29 7.39
N GLY A 102 -0.87 -2.03 7.75
CA GLY A 102 -0.80 -0.92 6.80
C GLY A 102 0.63 -0.52 6.44
N ILE A 103 0.82 0.01 5.24
CA ILE A 103 1.99 0.82 4.89
C ILE A 103 1.60 2.28 4.97
N VAL A 104 2.36 3.08 5.71
CA VAL A 104 2.00 4.46 6.05
C VAL A 104 3.01 5.44 5.48
N PHE A 105 2.49 6.45 4.77
CA PHE A 105 3.20 7.64 4.31
C PHE A 105 2.56 8.90 4.92
N ILE A 106 3.35 9.96 5.09
CA ILE A 106 2.89 11.20 5.72
C ILE A 106 3.44 12.42 4.97
N GLU A 107 2.58 13.39 4.67
CA GLU A 107 2.89 14.74 4.20
C GLU A 107 2.41 15.75 5.25
N THR A 108 3.35 16.37 5.96
CA THR A 108 3.08 17.32 7.04
C THR A 108 3.02 18.78 6.59
N SER A 109 3.35 19.07 5.34
CA SER A 109 3.13 20.38 4.73
C SER A 109 1.71 20.51 4.18
N GLU A 110 1.34 21.73 3.76
CA GLU A 110 0.06 21.99 3.09
C GLU A 110 0.03 21.52 1.62
N ARG A 111 1.07 20.84 1.14
CA ARG A 111 1.16 20.38 -0.25
C ARG A 111 0.12 19.29 -0.50
N MET A 112 -0.71 19.51 -1.52
CA MET A 112 -1.69 18.53 -1.99
C MET A 112 -1.24 17.74 -3.23
N GLU A 113 -0.20 18.17 -3.93
CA GLU A 113 0.35 17.47 -5.10
C GLU A 113 1.58 16.64 -4.72
N PRO A 114 1.48 15.29 -4.69
CA PRO A 114 2.63 14.42 -4.59
C PRO A 114 3.57 14.62 -5.78
N THR A 115 4.86 14.85 -5.52
CA THR A 115 5.84 14.92 -6.61
C THR A 115 5.97 13.55 -7.32
N PRO A 116 6.61 13.47 -8.50
CA PRO A 116 6.85 12.17 -9.13
C PRO A 116 7.61 11.18 -8.25
N LEU A 117 8.54 11.64 -7.41
CA LEU A 117 9.26 10.77 -6.47
C LEU A 117 8.32 10.25 -5.37
N VAL A 118 7.50 11.11 -4.77
CA VAL A 118 6.50 10.73 -3.75
C VAL A 118 5.47 9.77 -4.34
N SER A 119 4.97 10.05 -5.53
CA SER A 119 4.04 9.18 -6.26
C SER A 119 4.66 7.81 -6.51
N CYS A 120 5.94 7.77 -6.87
CA CYS A 120 6.65 6.52 -7.06
C CYS A 120 6.82 5.73 -5.76
N ALA A 121 7.13 6.40 -4.64
CA ALA A 121 7.25 5.75 -3.33
C ALA A 121 5.94 5.05 -2.95
N VAL A 122 4.80 5.77 -3.03
CA VAL A 122 3.48 5.22 -2.71
C VAL A 122 3.05 4.12 -3.68
N GLU A 123 3.19 4.33 -4.99
CA GLU A 123 2.85 3.31 -5.99
C GLU A 123 3.70 2.04 -5.84
N SER A 124 5.01 2.20 -5.60
CA SER A 124 5.90 1.06 -5.43
C SER A 124 5.51 0.22 -4.21
N ALA A 125 5.17 0.86 -3.09
CA ALA A 125 4.64 0.15 -1.92
C ALA A 125 3.32 -0.57 -2.24
N ALA A 126 2.39 0.12 -2.90
CA ALA A 126 1.11 -0.47 -3.29
C ALA A 126 1.27 -1.72 -4.17
N LYS A 127 2.23 -1.68 -5.10
CA LYS A 127 2.60 -2.81 -5.97
C LYS A 127 3.24 -3.97 -5.20
N ILE A 128 4.10 -3.68 -4.23
CA ILE A 128 4.80 -4.72 -3.43
C ILE A 128 3.86 -5.37 -2.41
N TYR A 129 2.87 -4.63 -1.91
CA TYR A 129 1.92 -5.10 -0.89
C TYR A 129 0.46 -5.08 -1.37
N PRO A 130 0.08 -5.86 -2.41
CA PRO A 130 -1.24 -5.78 -3.04
C PRO A 130 -2.42 -6.11 -2.09
N GLY A 131 -2.17 -6.87 -1.03
CA GLY A 131 -3.18 -7.21 -0.01
C GLY A 131 -3.13 -6.35 1.25
N HIS A 132 -2.30 -5.32 1.30
CA HIS A 132 -2.17 -4.43 2.46
C HIS A 132 -2.62 -3.01 2.07
N PRO A 133 -3.31 -2.30 2.97
CA PRO A 133 -3.67 -0.91 2.72
C PRO A 133 -2.42 -0.03 2.77
N VAL A 134 -2.23 0.79 1.74
CA VAL A 134 -1.23 1.84 1.68
C VAL A 134 -1.92 3.16 1.98
N VAL A 135 -1.67 3.71 3.16
CA VAL A 135 -2.31 4.91 3.65
C VAL A 135 -1.36 6.09 3.53
N PHE A 136 -1.81 7.15 2.87
CA PHE A 136 -1.08 8.41 2.75
C PHE A 136 -1.83 9.50 3.50
N PHE A 137 -1.31 9.87 4.68
CA PHE A 137 -1.81 11.00 5.45
C PHE A 137 -1.28 12.31 4.89
N MET A 138 -2.15 13.28 4.68
CA MET A 138 -1.75 14.60 4.17
C MET A 138 -2.41 15.71 4.99
N LYS A 139 -1.61 16.65 5.49
CA LYS A 139 -2.11 17.77 6.30
C LYS A 139 -2.97 18.74 5.50
N GLY A 140 -2.62 19.00 4.24
CA GLY A 140 -3.38 19.89 3.35
C GLY A 140 -4.77 19.37 2.95
N LEU A 141 -5.18 18.16 3.39
CA LEU A 141 -6.53 17.65 3.19
C LEU A 141 -7.41 18.05 4.38
N TYR A 142 -8.53 18.72 4.10
CA TYR A 142 -9.41 19.28 5.14
C TYR A 142 -10.62 18.41 5.46
N ASP A 143 -10.98 17.48 4.57
CA ASP A 143 -12.06 16.52 4.79
C ASP A 143 -11.79 15.23 4.00
N THR A 144 -12.39 14.12 4.42
CA THR A 144 -12.33 12.83 3.70
C THR A 144 -13.06 12.86 2.36
N THR A 145 -13.74 13.97 2.05
CA THR A 145 -14.36 14.21 0.76
C THR A 145 -13.28 14.37 -0.29
N TRP A 146 -13.05 13.27 -1.02
CA TRP A 146 -12.60 13.21 -2.40
C TRP A 146 -12.38 14.59 -3.03
N LEU A 147 -11.13 14.93 -3.35
CA LEU A 147 -10.94 15.88 -4.44
C LEU A 147 -11.63 15.29 -5.68
N PRO A 148 -12.50 16.04 -6.38
CA PRO A 148 -13.18 15.54 -7.56
C PRO A 148 -12.19 14.94 -8.55
N SER A 149 -12.62 13.95 -9.35
CA SER A 149 -11.82 13.33 -10.42
C SER A 149 -11.21 14.31 -11.44
N ASN A 150 -11.58 15.58 -11.37
CA ASN A 150 -11.01 16.73 -12.10
C ASN A 150 -10.00 17.54 -11.26
N SER A 151 -9.33 16.93 -10.28
CA SER A 151 -8.34 17.64 -9.48
C SER A 151 -7.18 18.10 -10.37
N THR A 152 -6.66 19.32 -10.15
CA THR A 152 -5.46 19.86 -10.82
C THR A 152 -4.17 19.17 -10.36
N TYR A 153 -4.28 18.01 -9.70
CA TYR A 153 -3.22 17.31 -9.00
C TYR A 153 -3.02 15.92 -9.63
N PRO A 154 -2.21 15.83 -10.71
CA PRO A 154 -1.96 14.57 -11.43
C PRO A 154 -1.46 13.44 -10.51
N GLY A 155 -0.52 13.73 -9.61
CA GLY A 155 0.01 12.75 -8.67
C GLY A 155 -1.07 12.20 -7.73
N PHE A 156 -1.89 13.09 -7.17
CA PHE A 156 -3.00 12.69 -6.31
C PHE A 156 -4.02 11.82 -7.06
N SER A 157 -4.39 12.24 -8.28
CA SER A 157 -5.36 11.54 -9.13
C SER A 157 -4.87 10.13 -9.51
N LEU A 158 -3.58 10.03 -9.88
CA LEU A 158 -2.95 8.76 -10.24
C LEU A 158 -2.95 7.78 -9.07
N LEU A 159 -2.55 8.24 -7.88
CA LEU A 159 -2.49 7.41 -6.68
C LEU A 159 -3.88 7.00 -6.19
N SER A 160 -4.87 7.90 -6.28
CA SER A 160 -6.25 7.61 -5.87
C SER A 160 -6.87 6.46 -6.69
N ALA A 161 -6.43 6.31 -7.95
CA ALA A 161 -6.83 5.24 -8.86
C ALA A 161 -6.11 3.88 -8.62
N ILE A 162 -5.27 3.76 -7.60
CA ILE A 162 -4.64 2.48 -7.20
C ILE A 162 -5.47 1.85 -6.08
N ASP A 163 -5.96 0.63 -6.28
CA ASP A 163 -7.00 0.01 -5.44
C ASP A 163 -6.69 -0.02 -3.94
N ASN A 164 -5.46 -0.29 -3.56
CA ASN A 164 -5.04 -0.39 -2.15
C ASN A 164 -4.38 0.90 -1.62
N VAL A 165 -4.48 2.03 -2.32
CA VAL A 165 -3.99 3.34 -1.85
C VAL A 165 -5.13 4.19 -1.31
N PHE A 166 -4.97 4.74 -0.10
CA PHE A 166 -6.00 5.53 0.58
C PHE A 166 -5.42 6.83 1.11
N PHE A 167 -6.12 7.94 0.90
CA PHE A 167 -5.75 9.24 1.43
C PHE A 167 -6.57 9.57 2.66
N PHE A 168 -5.91 10.11 3.69
CA PHE A 168 -6.58 10.60 4.90
C PHE A 168 -6.05 11.96 5.30
N PRO A 169 -6.90 12.84 5.86
CA PRO A 169 -6.43 14.09 6.44
C PRO A 169 -5.54 13.82 7.66
N LEU A 170 -4.43 14.56 7.76
CA LEU A 170 -3.55 14.50 8.93
C LEU A 170 -3.97 15.57 9.96
N ASP A 171 -4.96 15.22 10.79
CA ASP A 171 -5.26 15.98 12.00
C ASP A 171 -4.30 15.56 13.13
N MET A 172 -3.20 16.31 13.28
CA MET A 172 -2.20 16.05 14.32
C MET A 172 -2.75 16.16 15.74
N LYS A 173 -3.70 17.07 15.99
CA LYS A 173 -4.28 17.22 17.33
C LYS A 173 -5.00 15.93 17.72
N ARG A 174 -5.87 15.45 16.84
CA ARG A 174 -6.59 14.18 17.02
C ARG A 174 -5.65 12.98 17.03
N LEU A 175 -4.63 12.98 16.17
CA LEU A 175 -3.63 11.91 16.12
C LEU A 175 -2.88 11.77 17.45
N PHE A 176 -2.59 12.88 18.14
CA PHE A 176 -1.83 12.84 19.38
C PHE A 176 -2.69 12.59 20.62
N GLU A 177 -4.02 12.58 20.53
CA GLU A 177 -4.91 12.17 21.63
C GLU A 177 -4.49 10.80 22.20
N ASP A 178 -4.55 10.65 23.52
CA ASP A 178 -4.13 9.44 24.23
C ASP A 178 -2.66 9.02 24.01
N THR A 179 -1.79 9.98 23.65
CA THR A 179 -0.33 9.77 23.55
C THR A 179 0.42 10.82 24.38
N PRO A 180 1.69 10.57 24.75
CA PRO A 180 2.53 11.56 25.42
C PRO A 180 2.70 12.86 24.62
N LEU A 181 2.54 12.80 23.29
CA LEU A 181 2.78 13.91 22.39
C LEU A 181 1.70 15.02 22.49
N LEU A 182 0.49 14.74 22.97
CA LEU A 182 -0.60 15.73 22.98
C LEU A 182 -0.21 16.97 23.80
N SER A 183 0.31 16.77 25.01
CA SER A 183 0.66 17.88 25.90
C SER A 183 1.77 18.75 25.35
N TRP A 184 2.70 18.16 24.59
CA TRP A 184 3.73 18.90 23.88
C TRP A 184 3.13 19.70 22.73
N TYR A 185 2.33 19.04 21.89
CA TYR A 185 1.77 19.65 20.68
C TYR A 185 0.85 20.84 20.97
N ILE A 186 0.05 20.80 22.02
CA ILE A 186 -0.84 21.92 22.37
C ILE A 186 -0.11 23.13 22.97
N ARG A 187 1.14 22.95 23.43
CA ARG A 187 1.95 24.02 24.06
C ARG A 187 2.95 24.64 23.09
N ILE A 188 3.35 23.91 22.05
CA ILE A 188 4.38 24.36 21.11
C ILE A 188 3.84 25.47 20.20
N ASN A 189 4.67 26.48 19.92
CA ASN A 189 4.36 27.47 18.91
C ASN A 189 5.08 27.09 17.61
N ALA A 190 4.42 26.29 16.77
CA ALA A 190 4.95 25.81 15.49
C ALA A 190 5.58 26.90 14.59
N SER A 191 5.11 28.15 14.68
CA SER A 191 5.57 29.24 13.82
C SER A 191 7.01 29.69 14.09
N VAL A 192 7.56 29.40 15.27
CA VAL A 192 8.92 29.79 15.66
C VAL A 192 9.91 28.64 15.62
N GLU A 193 9.45 27.42 15.32
CA GLU A 193 10.26 26.20 15.33
C GLU A 193 11.02 26.04 14.00
N SER A 194 12.35 26.05 14.03
CA SER A 194 13.20 26.03 12.82
C SER A 194 13.06 24.75 11.99
N ASN A 195 12.80 23.61 12.63
CA ASN A 195 12.64 22.31 11.97
C ASN A 195 11.21 21.74 12.09
N TRP A 196 10.18 22.60 12.23
CA TRP A 196 8.79 22.17 12.50
C TRP A 196 8.30 21.06 11.58
N LEU A 197 8.52 21.16 10.26
CA LEU A 197 8.04 20.17 9.30
C LEU A 197 8.62 18.77 9.56
N HIS A 198 9.89 18.70 9.96
CA HIS A 198 10.56 17.45 10.28
C HIS A 198 10.10 16.91 11.63
N VAL A 199 10.11 17.74 12.66
CA VAL A 199 9.71 17.38 14.03
C VAL A 199 8.27 16.92 14.11
N SER A 200 7.34 17.61 13.42
CA SER A 200 5.93 17.21 13.34
C SER A 200 5.75 15.89 12.59
N SER A 201 6.58 15.62 11.57
CA SER A 201 6.59 14.35 10.85
C SER A 201 7.16 13.21 11.72
N ASP A 202 8.19 13.48 12.51
CA ASP A 202 8.77 12.53 13.48
C ASP A 202 7.76 12.17 14.59
N ALA A 203 7.03 13.16 15.11
CA ALA A 203 5.95 12.91 16.06
C ALA A 203 4.81 12.09 15.42
N SER A 204 4.39 12.46 14.20
CA SER A 204 3.25 11.84 13.52
C SER A 204 3.51 10.37 13.19
N ARG A 205 4.70 10.02 12.67
CA ARG A 205 5.03 8.62 12.36
C ARG A 205 5.08 7.73 13.60
N LEU A 206 5.58 8.24 14.72
CA LEU A 206 5.57 7.52 16.00
C LEU A 206 4.14 7.25 16.47
N ALA A 207 3.30 8.29 16.48
CA ALA A 207 1.92 8.18 16.93
C ALA A 207 1.08 7.26 16.05
N ILE A 208 1.22 7.35 14.71
CA ILE A 208 0.44 6.52 13.77
C ILE A 208 0.80 5.05 13.95
N ILE A 209 2.10 4.70 13.95
CA ILE A 209 2.51 3.30 14.10
C ILE A 209 2.22 2.80 15.50
N TRP A 210 2.32 3.62 16.55
CA TRP A 210 1.90 3.19 17.89
C TRP A 210 0.38 2.93 17.95
N LYS A 211 -0.47 3.77 17.34
CA LYS A 211 -1.92 3.56 17.39
C LYS A 211 -2.39 2.38 16.57
N TYR A 212 -1.86 2.22 15.35
CA TYR A 212 -2.44 1.30 14.37
C TYR A 212 -1.50 0.17 13.95
N GLY A 213 -0.22 0.23 14.33
CA GLY A 213 0.81 -0.69 13.86
C GLY A 213 1.13 -0.52 12.37
N GLY A 214 1.77 -1.53 11.80
CA GLY A 214 2.19 -1.55 10.40
C GLY A 214 3.59 -1.00 10.19
N ILE A 215 3.85 -0.50 8.98
CA ILE A 215 5.17 -0.05 8.55
C ILE A 215 5.08 1.42 8.10
N TYR A 216 5.90 2.28 8.70
CA TYR A 216 6.12 3.63 8.20
C TYR A 216 7.25 3.64 7.16
N MET A 217 7.06 4.43 6.10
CA MET A 217 8.11 4.74 5.12
C MET A 217 8.10 6.24 4.79
N ASP A 218 9.29 6.84 4.71
CA ASP A 218 9.46 8.18 4.14
C ASP A 218 8.98 8.19 2.68
N THR A 219 8.57 9.37 2.21
CA THR A 219 8.03 9.57 0.86
C THR A 219 9.10 9.58 -0.25
N ASP A 220 10.35 9.28 0.09
CA ASP A 220 11.49 9.07 -0.81
C ASP A 220 12.04 7.63 -0.74
N VAL A 221 11.23 6.68 -0.24
CA VAL A 221 11.55 5.25 -0.19
C VAL A 221 10.85 4.50 -1.32
N ILE A 222 11.63 3.91 -2.24
CA ILE A 222 11.10 3.07 -3.33
C ILE A 222 11.11 1.60 -2.88
N SER A 223 9.93 1.01 -2.73
CA SER A 223 9.76 -0.39 -2.35
C SER A 223 10.09 -1.34 -3.50
N ILE A 224 10.95 -2.33 -3.24
CA ILE A 224 11.36 -3.31 -4.24
C ILE A 224 11.03 -4.76 -3.88
N ARG A 225 10.89 -5.08 -2.57
CA ARG A 225 10.48 -6.39 -2.04
C ARG A 225 9.75 -6.25 -0.70
N PRO A 226 8.92 -7.24 -0.31
CA PRO A 226 8.26 -7.24 1.00
C PRO A 226 9.27 -7.34 2.15
N ILE A 227 8.99 -6.62 3.24
CA ILE A 227 9.73 -6.71 4.50
C ILE A 227 9.14 -7.86 5.31
N PRO A 228 9.94 -8.83 5.78
CA PRO A 228 9.42 -10.01 6.47
C PRO A 228 9.21 -9.81 7.98
N GLU A 229 9.56 -8.64 8.51
CA GLU A 229 9.62 -8.36 9.96
C GLU A 229 8.47 -7.45 10.39
N GLU A 230 7.85 -7.75 11.54
CA GLU A 230 6.77 -6.94 12.11
C GLU A 230 7.28 -5.85 13.04
N ASN A 231 8.14 -6.20 14.00
CA ASN A 231 8.76 -5.27 14.95
C ASN A 231 10.22 -5.06 14.55
N PHE A 232 10.50 -3.95 13.88
CA PHE A 232 11.85 -3.67 13.41
C PHE A 232 12.19 -2.18 13.36
N LEU A 233 13.50 -1.93 13.45
CA LEU A 233 14.11 -0.65 13.13
C LEU A 233 15.11 -0.83 11.99
N ALA A 234 15.19 0.14 11.09
CA ALA A 234 16.19 0.16 10.02
C ALA A 234 17.45 0.93 10.45
N ALA A 235 18.61 0.28 10.34
CA ALA A 235 19.88 0.92 10.62
C ALA A 235 20.31 1.85 9.47
N GLN A 236 20.73 3.07 9.79
CA GLN A 236 21.48 3.90 8.83
C GLN A 236 22.97 3.50 8.80
N SER A 237 23.48 2.99 9.93
CA SER A 237 24.84 2.45 10.10
C SER A 237 24.91 1.61 11.38
N SER A 238 26.05 0.96 11.64
CA SER A 238 26.24 0.16 12.87
C SER A 238 25.92 0.98 14.13
N ARG A 239 24.99 0.48 14.94
CA ARG A 239 24.52 1.10 16.20
C ARG A 239 23.80 2.45 16.06
N TYR A 240 23.43 2.85 14.84
CA TYR A 240 22.63 4.04 14.57
C TYR A 240 21.37 3.67 13.79
N SER A 241 20.22 3.96 14.40
CA SER A 241 18.93 3.77 13.75
C SER A 241 18.58 5.01 12.94
N SER A 242 17.99 4.78 11.77
CA SER A 242 17.17 5.78 11.12
C SER A 242 15.77 5.81 11.76
N ASN A 243 14.94 6.76 11.33
CA ASN A 243 13.51 6.78 11.60
C ASN A 243 12.67 6.98 10.33
N GLY A 244 13.29 6.80 9.15
CA GLY A 244 12.63 6.90 7.85
C GLY A 244 11.96 5.61 7.38
N VAL A 245 12.33 4.46 7.98
CA VAL A 245 11.60 3.19 7.80
C VAL A 245 11.64 2.41 9.11
N PHE A 246 10.48 2.04 9.63
CA PHE A 246 10.35 1.17 10.79
C PHE A 246 8.94 0.57 10.83
N GLY A 247 8.78 -0.54 11.54
CA GLY A 247 7.48 -1.19 11.71
C GLY A 247 7.33 -1.77 13.10
N PHE A 248 6.10 -1.72 13.62
CA PHE A 248 5.75 -2.33 14.90
C PHE A 248 4.30 -2.80 14.89
N LEU A 249 4.00 -3.75 15.76
CA LEU A 249 2.63 -4.05 16.18
C LEU A 249 2.02 -2.85 16.93
N PRO A 250 0.68 -2.68 16.89
CA PRO A 250 0.02 -1.60 17.60
C PRO A 250 0.30 -1.66 19.11
N HIS A 251 0.39 -0.49 19.72
CA HIS A 251 0.66 -0.24 21.13
C HIS A 251 2.00 -0.81 21.64
N HIS A 252 2.98 -1.00 20.77
CA HIS A 252 4.29 -1.51 21.18
C HIS A 252 4.98 -0.56 22.18
N PRO A 253 5.46 -1.04 23.35
CA PRO A 253 5.97 -0.15 24.41
C PRO A 253 7.19 0.67 24.00
N PHE A 254 8.04 0.14 23.11
CA PHE A 254 9.16 0.90 22.53
C PHE A 254 8.73 2.26 21.96
N LEU A 255 7.65 2.30 21.18
CA LEU A 255 7.18 3.55 20.57
C LEU A 255 6.54 4.49 21.60
N TRP A 256 5.91 3.94 22.66
CA TRP A 256 5.42 4.76 23.78
C TRP A 256 6.57 5.49 24.47
N GLU A 257 7.62 4.75 24.84
CA GLU A 257 8.81 5.32 25.48
C GLU A 257 9.57 6.28 24.53
N CYS A 258 9.58 6.02 23.22
CA CYS A 258 10.06 7.00 22.24
C CYS A 258 9.28 8.31 22.32
N MET A 259 7.94 8.27 22.43
CA MET A 259 7.12 9.47 22.53
C MET A 259 7.32 10.21 23.87
N GLU A 260 7.51 9.49 24.98
CA GLU A 260 7.88 10.12 26.26
C GLU A 260 9.26 10.79 26.17
N ASN A 261 10.25 10.09 25.63
CA ASN A 261 11.60 10.61 25.47
C ASN A 261 11.66 11.77 24.48
N PHE A 262 10.83 11.75 23.43
CA PHE A 262 10.63 12.87 22.51
C PHE A 262 10.24 14.13 23.30
N VAL A 263 9.23 14.05 24.17
CA VAL A 263 8.76 15.21 24.92
C VAL A 263 9.80 15.69 25.94
N GLU A 264 10.41 14.76 26.68
CA GLU A 264 11.40 15.06 27.72
C GLU A 264 12.67 15.72 27.17
N HIS A 265 13.15 15.24 26.01
CA HIS A 265 14.40 15.68 25.40
C HIS A 265 14.15 16.55 24.15
N TYR A 266 13.09 17.36 24.19
CA TYR A 266 12.72 18.21 23.08
C TYR A 266 13.78 19.26 22.74
N ASN A 267 14.20 19.25 21.48
CA ASN A 267 15.06 20.28 20.90
C ASN A 267 14.82 20.31 19.38
N SER A 268 14.18 21.37 18.90
CA SER A 268 13.87 21.57 17.49
C SER A 268 14.95 22.30 16.71
N GLU A 269 15.96 22.87 17.37
CA GLU A 269 17.09 23.51 16.70
C GLU A 269 17.95 22.46 15.99
N ILE A 270 17.94 21.23 16.50
CA ILE A 270 18.69 20.09 15.94
C ILE A 270 17.74 19.22 15.11
N TRP A 271 17.87 19.30 13.79
CA TRP A 271 17.05 18.58 12.80
C TRP A 271 16.76 17.11 13.14
N GLY A 272 17.80 16.36 13.54
CA GLY A 272 17.70 14.93 13.79
C GLY A 272 17.39 14.53 15.24
N ASN A 273 17.21 15.47 16.17
CA ASN A 273 17.12 15.16 17.60
C ASN A 273 15.91 14.28 17.94
N GLN A 274 14.78 14.55 17.28
CA GLN A 274 13.51 13.84 17.46
C GLN A 274 13.24 12.72 16.48
N GLY A 275 14.10 12.59 15.48
CA GLY A 275 14.01 11.53 14.50
C GLY A 275 15.09 10.46 14.71
N PRO A 276 16.12 10.40 13.87
CA PRO A 276 17.14 9.35 13.93
C PRO A 276 17.91 9.31 15.26
N SER A 277 18.16 10.47 15.89
CA SER A 277 18.84 10.51 17.19
C SER A 277 17.96 9.96 18.32
N LEU A 278 16.65 10.25 18.30
CA LEU A 278 15.69 9.66 19.24
C LEU A 278 15.68 8.13 19.11
N MET A 279 15.47 7.61 17.91
CA MET A 279 15.47 6.16 17.66
C MET A 279 16.78 5.52 18.09
N THR A 280 17.92 6.16 17.81
CA THR A 280 19.24 5.67 18.22
C THR A 280 19.41 5.67 19.75
N ARG A 281 19.00 6.72 20.46
CA ARG A 281 19.07 6.76 21.93
C ARG A 281 18.19 5.67 22.53
N MET A 282 16.95 5.54 22.07
CA MET A 282 16.00 4.54 22.58
C MET A 282 16.47 3.11 22.28
N LEU A 283 17.02 2.86 21.10
CA LEU A 283 17.64 1.59 20.75
C LEU A 283 18.74 1.19 21.73
N ARG A 284 19.59 2.14 22.17
CA ARG A 284 20.67 1.87 23.13
C ARG A 284 20.17 1.56 24.55
N LEU A 285 19.04 2.13 24.94
CA LEU A 285 18.40 1.84 26.22
C LEU A 285 17.80 0.44 26.23
N TRP A 286 17.15 0.05 25.13
CA TRP A 286 16.49 -1.25 24.98
C TRP A 286 17.45 -2.39 24.66
N CYS A 287 18.51 -2.10 23.91
CA CYS A 287 19.35 -3.11 23.29
C CYS A 287 20.84 -2.84 23.46
N ARG A 288 21.56 -3.87 23.88
CA ARG A 288 23.03 -3.90 23.88
C ARG A 288 23.53 -4.48 22.56
N LEU A 289 23.54 -3.65 21.51
CA LEU A 289 23.96 -4.07 20.18
C LEU A 289 25.46 -3.85 19.95
N GLY A 290 26.09 -4.84 19.31
CA GLY A 290 27.40 -4.70 18.69
C GLY A 290 27.32 -4.13 17.28
N ASP A 291 28.43 -4.19 16.55
CA ASP A 291 28.46 -3.85 15.13
C ASP A 291 27.95 -5.01 14.29
N PHE A 292 27.35 -4.67 13.14
CA PHE A 292 26.93 -5.67 12.16
C PHE A 292 28.13 -6.50 11.68
N GLN A 293 27.86 -7.79 11.44
CA GLN A 293 28.82 -8.71 10.84
C GLN A 293 28.30 -9.09 9.44
N GLU A 294 29.12 -8.85 8.42
CA GLU A 294 28.74 -9.03 7.02
C GLU A 294 27.44 -8.27 6.69
N VAL A 295 26.43 -8.94 6.10
CA VAL A 295 25.11 -8.38 5.78
C VAL A 295 24.00 -8.95 6.67
N SER A 296 24.36 -9.48 7.83
CA SER A 296 23.41 -10.09 8.77
C SER A 296 22.66 -9.03 9.56
N ASP A 297 21.36 -9.23 9.73
CA ASP A 297 20.54 -8.42 10.62
C ASP A 297 20.83 -8.76 12.09
N LEU A 298 20.64 -7.80 13.00
CA LEU A 298 20.77 -8.03 14.44
C LEU A 298 19.39 -8.22 15.05
N ARG A 299 19.32 -8.94 16.17
CA ARG A 299 18.08 -9.13 16.94
C ARG A 299 18.32 -8.83 18.42
N CYS A 300 17.33 -8.22 19.04
CA CYS A 300 17.34 -7.88 20.45
C CYS A 300 15.91 -8.00 20.99
N LEU A 301 15.72 -8.80 22.04
CA LEU A 301 14.37 -9.09 22.56
C LEU A 301 13.44 -9.57 21.43
N ASN A 302 12.31 -8.90 21.22
CA ASN A 302 11.37 -9.13 20.11
C ASN A 302 11.49 -8.03 19.02
N LEU A 303 12.66 -7.42 18.88
CA LEU A 303 12.96 -6.36 17.94
C LEU A 303 14.07 -6.80 16.97
N SER A 304 13.79 -6.69 15.67
CA SER A 304 14.80 -6.85 14.61
C SER A 304 15.44 -5.51 14.30
N PHE A 305 16.78 -5.45 14.30
CA PHE A 305 17.54 -4.28 13.87
C PHE A 305 18.19 -4.59 12.53
N LEU A 306 17.60 -4.03 11.48
CA LEU A 306 17.89 -4.42 10.10
C LEU A 306 19.14 -3.72 9.57
N HIS A 307 19.97 -4.49 8.87
CA HIS A 307 21.23 -4.06 8.29
C HIS A 307 21.02 -2.87 7.33
N PRO A 308 21.96 -1.91 7.21
CA PRO A 308 21.82 -0.78 6.29
C PRO A 308 21.53 -1.18 4.84
N GLN A 309 22.04 -2.33 4.38
CA GLN A 309 21.76 -2.84 3.03
C GLN A 309 20.27 -3.13 2.76
N ARG A 310 19.41 -3.22 3.80
CA ARG A 310 17.96 -3.42 3.64
C ARG A 310 17.24 -2.19 3.06
N PHE A 311 17.70 -0.98 3.38
CA PHE A 311 17.02 0.28 3.07
C PHE A 311 17.94 1.42 2.61
N TYR A 312 19.20 1.37 3.02
CA TYR A 312 20.24 2.38 2.83
C TYR A 312 21.52 1.81 2.17
N PRO A 313 21.42 1.01 1.08
CA PRO A 313 22.61 0.43 0.45
C PRO A 313 23.53 1.47 -0.18
N ILE A 314 22.99 2.66 -0.52
CA ILE A 314 23.75 3.86 -0.85
C ILE A 314 23.59 4.82 0.33
N SER A 315 24.71 5.20 0.94
CA SER A 315 24.74 6.04 2.13
C SER A 315 24.39 7.51 1.83
N TYR A 316 23.95 8.27 2.83
CA TYR A 316 23.56 9.68 2.63
C TYR A 316 24.67 10.58 2.02
N PRO A 317 25.99 10.39 2.28
CA PRO A 317 27.02 11.16 1.59
C PRO A 317 27.07 10.88 0.07
N GLU A 318 26.67 9.68 -0.33
CA GLU A 318 26.69 9.19 -1.71
C GLU A 318 25.35 9.33 -2.42
N TRP A 319 24.38 10.07 -1.86
CA TRP A 319 23.03 10.19 -2.40
C TRP A 319 22.97 10.54 -3.90
N ARG A 320 23.98 11.27 -4.42
CA ARG A 320 24.09 11.65 -5.83
C ARG A 320 24.14 10.45 -6.78
N ARG A 321 24.61 9.29 -6.31
CA ARG A 321 24.66 8.03 -7.07
C ARG A 321 23.28 7.60 -7.57
N TYR A 322 22.19 7.97 -6.89
CA TYR A 322 20.84 7.73 -7.40
C TYR A 322 20.53 8.49 -8.69
N TYR A 323 21.20 9.61 -8.95
CA TYR A 323 21.00 10.46 -10.13
C TYR A 323 22.12 10.34 -11.17
N GLU A 324 22.99 9.34 -11.02
CA GLU A 324 24.03 8.96 -11.98
C GLU A 324 23.51 7.86 -12.91
N VAL A 325 24.16 7.69 -14.07
CA VAL A 325 23.82 6.62 -15.02
C VAL A 325 23.92 5.27 -14.31
N TRP A 326 22.88 4.43 -14.48
CA TRP A 326 22.81 3.12 -13.85
C TRP A 326 23.99 2.26 -14.27
N ASP A 327 24.82 1.91 -13.30
CA ASP A 327 25.83 0.87 -13.42
C ASP A 327 25.20 -0.51 -13.14
N LYS A 328 25.27 -1.40 -14.12
CA LYS A 328 24.60 -2.71 -14.09
C LYS A 328 25.18 -3.64 -13.03
N ASP A 329 26.36 -3.34 -12.52
CA ASP A 329 27.00 -4.11 -11.45
C ASP A 329 26.42 -3.77 -10.07
N LEU A 330 25.67 -2.66 -9.93
CA LEU A 330 24.92 -2.39 -8.70
C LEU A 330 23.74 -3.36 -8.56
N SER A 331 23.81 -4.20 -7.54
CA SER A 331 22.77 -5.13 -7.13
C SER A 331 22.13 -4.71 -5.81
N PHE A 332 20.82 -4.85 -5.72
CA PHE A 332 20.03 -4.60 -4.50
C PHE A 332 19.41 -5.90 -3.97
N ASN A 333 20.11 -7.03 -4.15
CA ASN A 333 19.67 -8.38 -3.75
C ASN A 333 19.47 -8.53 -2.23
N ASP A 334 19.98 -7.60 -1.44
CA ASP A 334 19.79 -7.55 0.01
C ASP A 334 18.75 -6.51 0.47
N SER A 335 18.28 -5.63 -0.44
CA SER A 335 17.39 -4.51 -0.10
C SER A 335 15.90 -4.83 -0.24
N TYR A 336 15.09 -4.43 0.75
CA TYR A 336 13.62 -4.47 0.66
C TYR A 336 13.08 -3.20 0.00
N ALA A 337 13.73 -2.07 0.24
CA ALA A 337 13.45 -0.80 -0.40
C ALA A 337 14.73 0.03 -0.50
N LEU A 338 14.65 1.18 -1.17
CA LEU A 338 15.78 2.10 -1.33
C LEU A 338 15.33 3.49 -0.87
N HIS A 339 15.99 4.04 0.14
CA HIS A 339 15.82 5.43 0.58
C HIS A 339 16.74 6.35 -0.22
N LEU A 340 16.15 7.37 -0.86
CA LEU A 340 16.85 8.21 -1.84
C LEU A 340 17.45 9.49 -1.24
N TRP A 341 17.33 9.70 0.07
CA TRP A 341 17.89 10.85 0.79
C TRP A 341 17.46 12.20 0.21
N ASN A 342 16.18 12.38 -0.12
CA ASN A 342 15.70 13.57 -0.82
C ASN A 342 15.97 14.87 -0.05
N TYR A 343 16.07 14.82 1.28
CA TYR A 343 16.52 15.96 2.09
C TYR A 343 17.91 16.49 1.70
N MET A 344 18.82 15.60 1.29
CA MET A 344 20.20 15.93 0.88
C MET A 344 20.26 16.57 -0.51
N ASN A 345 19.22 16.39 -1.33
CA ASN A 345 19.13 16.91 -2.70
C ASN A 345 18.80 18.41 -2.73
N LYS A 346 19.72 19.24 -2.22
CA LYS A 346 19.60 20.72 -2.29
C LYS A 346 19.83 21.25 -3.72
N GLU A 347 20.34 20.41 -4.61
CA GLU A 347 20.59 20.72 -6.03
C GLU A 347 19.31 20.66 -6.89
N GLY A 348 18.21 20.10 -6.37
CA GLY A 348 16.95 20.00 -7.11
C GLY A 348 16.99 18.99 -8.26
N ARG A 349 17.79 17.92 -8.15
CA ARG A 349 17.83 16.86 -9.17
C ARG A 349 16.50 16.13 -9.23
N THR A 350 15.96 15.95 -10.43
CA THR A 350 14.68 15.28 -10.67
C THR A 350 14.87 13.99 -11.44
N VAL A 351 13.83 13.15 -11.45
CA VAL A 351 13.80 11.94 -12.29
C VAL A 351 13.46 12.35 -13.71
N VAL A 352 14.32 11.99 -14.67
CA VAL A 352 14.16 12.35 -16.09
C VAL A 352 14.04 11.09 -16.93
N ARG A 353 12.97 10.98 -17.71
CA ARG A 353 12.74 9.85 -18.64
C ARG A 353 13.82 9.85 -19.72
N GLY A 354 14.42 8.69 -19.98
CA GLY A 354 15.50 8.50 -20.95
C GLY A 354 16.90 8.88 -20.46
N SER A 355 17.06 9.33 -19.21
CA SER A 355 18.38 9.67 -18.63
C SER A 355 19.28 8.45 -18.36
N ASN A 356 18.69 7.26 -18.33
CA ASN A 356 19.27 6.00 -17.88
C ASN A 356 19.90 6.09 -16.47
N THR A 357 19.43 7.00 -15.63
CA THR A 357 19.93 7.13 -14.25
C THR A 357 19.42 6.01 -13.35
N LEU A 358 20.07 5.83 -12.19
CA LEU A 358 19.68 4.82 -11.20
C LEU A 358 18.21 5.01 -10.79
N VAL A 359 17.84 6.21 -10.35
CA VAL A 359 16.47 6.55 -9.92
C VAL A 359 15.45 6.39 -11.04
N GLU A 360 15.77 6.77 -12.28
CA GLU A 360 14.85 6.61 -13.40
C GLU A 360 14.50 5.14 -13.63
N ASN A 361 15.51 4.28 -13.67
CA ASN A 361 15.34 2.85 -13.86
C ASN A 361 14.59 2.20 -12.69
N LEU A 362 14.81 2.67 -11.44
CA LEU A 362 14.01 2.26 -10.29
C LEU A 362 12.55 2.65 -10.50
N CYS A 363 12.27 3.91 -10.87
CA CYS A 363 10.91 4.38 -11.13
C CYS A 363 10.23 3.56 -12.25
N ARG A 364 10.93 3.38 -13.37
CA ARG A 364 10.45 2.61 -14.53
C ARG A 364 10.04 1.19 -14.16
N LYS A 365 10.80 0.54 -13.26
CA LYS A 365 10.57 -0.85 -12.85
C LYS A 365 9.51 -0.98 -11.75
N HIS A 366 9.52 -0.08 -10.77
CA HIS A 366 8.77 -0.24 -9.52
C HIS A 366 7.49 0.62 -9.44
N CYS A 367 7.38 1.71 -10.19
CA CYS A 367 6.20 2.57 -10.24
C CYS A 367 5.80 2.93 -11.70
N PRO A 368 5.38 1.93 -12.51
CA PRO A 368 5.17 2.10 -13.94
C PRO A 368 4.07 3.12 -14.32
N ARG A 369 3.03 3.32 -13.48
CA ARG A 369 2.00 4.34 -13.75
C ARG A 369 2.60 5.74 -13.59
N THR A 370 3.27 5.99 -12.46
CA THR A 370 3.99 7.24 -12.17
C THR A 370 5.02 7.55 -13.26
N TYR A 371 5.80 6.55 -13.66
CA TYR A 371 6.81 6.72 -14.71
C TYR A 371 6.19 7.12 -16.05
N ARG A 372 5.05 6.53 -16.42
CA ARG A 372 4.35 6.84 -17.67
C ARG A 372 3.67 8.20 -17.65
N ASP A 373 3.05 8.59 -16.53
CA ASP A 373 2.11 9.71 -16.50
C ASP A 373 2.71 11.00 -15.90
N LEU A 374 3.70 10.88 -15.01
CA LEU A 374 4.24 12.04 -14.26
C LEU A 374 5.71 12.35 -14.58
N ILE A 375 6.50 11.35 -14.99
CA ILE A 375 7.93 11.55 -15.29
C ILE A 375 8.10 11.98 -16.74
N GLN A 376 8.56 13.22 -16.94
CA GLN A 376 8.76 13.82 -18.25
C GLN A 376 10.12 13.44 -18.86
N GLY A 377 10.19 13.43 -20.20
CA GLY A 377 11.46 13.32 -20.93
C GLY A 377 12.20 14.66 -20.96
N PRO A 378 13.39 14.71 -21.57
CA PRO A 378 14.10 15.97 -21.76
C PRO A 378 13.22 16.91 -22.59
N GLU A 379 13.08 18.17 -22.15
CA GLU A 379 12.43 19.20 -22.96
C GLU A 379 13.18 19.30 -24.30
N GLY A 380 12.52 18.89 -25.40
CA GLY A 380 13.13 18.83 -26.73
C GLY A 380 12.67 17.69 -27.65
N SER A 381 11.87 16.73 -27.18
CA SER A 381 11.28 15.68 -28.03
C SER A 381 9.78 15.87 -28.31
N GLY A 382 9.36 17.12 -28.44
CA GLY A 382 8.06 17.44 -29.04
C GLY A 382 8.10 17.07 -30.52
N THR A 383 7.40 16.01 -30.89
CA THR A 383 7.01 15.73 -32.28
C THR A 383 6.17 16.92 -32.78
N GLY A 384 6.83 17.90 -33.38
CA GLY A 384 6.20 18.89 -34.22
C GLY A 384 5.66 18.20 -35.47
N THR A 385 4.46 17.63 -35.39
CA THR A 385 3.63 17.47 -36.58
C THR A 385 3.17 18.85 -37.01
N LEU A 386 4.05 19.56 -37.73
CA LEU A 386 3.64 20.63 -38.63
C LEU A 386 2.73 20.00 -39.68
N SER A 387 1.42 20.25 -39.55
CA SER A 387 0.49 19.99 -40.65
C SER A 387 0.87 20.90 -41.81
N ALA A 388 1.46 20.30 -42.84
CA ALA A 388 1.59 20.91 -44.15
C ALA A 388 0.24 20.87 -44.89
N GLY A 389 -0.12 22.00 -45.53
CA GLY A 389 -1.15 22.12 -46.55
C GLY A 389 -2.58 22.37 -46.01
N ASN A 390 -3.42 23.23 -46.60
CA ASN A 390 -3.47 23.69 -47.98
C ASN A 390 -4.34 24.96 -48.12
N LYS A 391 -3.87 25.85 -49.01
CA LYS A 391 -4.56 26.94 -49.74
C LYS A 391 -4.96 28.21 -49.01
#